data_AF-A0A225DGY0-F1
#
_entry.id   AF-A0A225DGY0-F1
#
_cell.length_a   1.000
_cell.length_b   1.000
_cell.length_c   1.000
_cell.angle_alpha   90.00
_cell.angle_beta   90.00
_cell.angle_gamma   90.00
#
_symmetry.space_group_name_H-M   'P 1'
#
loop_
_entity.id
_entity.type
_entity.pdbx_description
1 polymer ?
#
loop_
_entity_poly.entity_id
_entity_poly.type
_entity_poly.pdbx_seq_one_letter_code
_entity_poly.pdbx_strand_id
1 'polypeptide(L)'
;MDFNDLFQAAGYAAVAYLVFNVLISFGSGRPLVEWINPGRRFLPPLTVALLILAGGLLHKASLRYQQDHLDLLRVMISKDQAKPEVLGAVAITLFALSVLPVFVWCWLFLPRDPRTFSPNPKNLIEEYTRALKHYVRWSGGLDYAVLCEVSGERVDVLATGAAARDILRGLNRLPGVHAAPDAGTGRALVEEQQKLWAALARELFLKWPEFSRTLVPVRQGGTVAVCFDLRYGAVFAEMVEAGADLAGGPTPIALFLFGVTLNQHEVNNQTAGRHFSMLAQAVRHIRSGVVKN
;
A
#
# COMPACT_ATOMS: atom_id res chain seq x y z
N MET A 1 -28.54 6.40 -35.81
CA MET A 1 -27.30 5.78 -35.33
C MET A 1 -27.56 4.33 -35.59
N ASP A 2 -26.81 3.72 -36.50
CA ASP A 2 -27.19 2.41 -37.01
C ASP A 2 -26.96 1.34 -35.93
N PHE A 3 -27.79 0.31 -35.88
CA PHE A 3 -27.68 -0.73 -34.84
C PHE A 3 -26.30 -1.40 -34.84
N ASN A 4 -25.64 -1.45 -36.01
CA ASN A 4 -24.28 -1.94 -36.18
C ASN A 4 -23.21 -1.06 -35.50
N ASP A 5 -23.37 0.27 -35.49
CA ASP A 5 -22.41 1.18 -34.85
C ASP A 5 -22.49 1.05 -33.32
N LEU A 6 -23.70 0.86 -32.79
CA LEU A 6 -23.93 0.62 -31.37
C LEU A 6 -23.32 -0.73 -30.95
N PHE A 7 -23.46 -1.77 -31.78
CA PHE A 7 -22.87 -3.09 -31.53
C PHE A 7 -21.35 -3.09 -31.64
N GLN A 8 -20.76 -2.34 -32.57
CA GLN A 8 -19.30 -2.21 -32.65
C GLN A 8 -18.75 -1.40 -31.47
N ALA A 9 -19.38 -0.29 -31.10
CA ALA A 9 -18.97 0.50 -29.93
C ALA A 9 -19.12 -0.30 -28.62
N ALA A 10 -20.23 -1.03 -28.46
CA ALA A 10 -20.42 -1.95 -27.34
C ALA A 10 -19.43 -3.12 -27.38
N GLY A 11 -19.07 -3.62 -28.56
CA GLY A 11 -18.05 -4.64 -28.77
C GLY A 11 -16.66 -4.18 -28.40
N TYR A 12 -16.24 -2.99 -28.81
CA TYR A 12 -14.95 -2.40 -28.41
C TYR A 12 -14.91 -2.06 -26.91
N ALA A 13 -16.01 -1.56 -26.34
CA ALA A 13 -16.12 -1.33 -24.91
C ALA A 13 -16.10 -2.65 -24.12
N ALA A 14 -16.77 -3.69 -24.61
CA ALA A 14 -16.75 -5.03 -24.02
C ALA A 14 -15.37 -5.67 -24.13
N VAL A 15 -14.65 -5.50 -25.26
CA VAL A 15 -13.28 -5.97 -25.42
C VAL A 15 -12.31 -5.17 -24.55
N ALA A 16 -12.45 -3.85 -24.42
CA ALA A 16 -11.66 -3.04 -23.50
C ALA A 16 -11.94 -3.42 -22.04
N TYR A 17 -13.22 -3.66 -21.69
CA TYR A 17 -13.65 -4.13 -20.37
C TYR A 17 -13.20 -5.56 -20.09
N LEU A 18 -13.14 -6.42 -21.10
CA LEU A 18 -12.68 -7.80 -21.01
C LEU A 18 -11.15 -7.86 -20.98
N VAL A 19 -10.44 -6.99 -21.70
CA VAL A 19 -8.98 -6.81 -21.56
C VAL A 19 -8.65 -6.22 -20.20
N PHE A 20 -9.43 -5.26 -19.73
CA PHE A 20 -9.32 -4.72 -18.38
C PHE A 20 -9.55 -5.83 -17.35
N ASN A 21 -10.64 -6.59 -17.43
CA ASN A 21 -10.92 -7.72 -16.55
C ASN A 21 -9.92 -8.87 -16.70
N VAL A 22 -9.42 -9.19 -17.88
CA VAL A 22 -8.46 -10.29 -18.08
C VAL A 22 -7.08 -9.89 -17.57
N LEU A 23 -6.65 -8.65 -17.79
CA LEU A 23 -5.40 -8.11 -17.20
C LEU A 23 -5.48 -7.95 -15.68
N ILE A 24 -6.70 -7.84 -15.11
CA ILE A 24 -6.91 -7.50 -13.71
C ILE A 24 -7.43 -8.68 -12.87
N SER A 25 -8.12 -9.65 -13.46
CA SER A 25 -8.94 -10.64 -12.73
C SER A 25 -8.58 -12.11 -12.95
N PHE A 26 -7.81 -12.52 -13.96
CA PHE A 26 -7.64 -13.96 -14.24
C PHE A 26 -6.19 -14.42 -14.40
N GLY A 27 -5.68 -15.11 -13.38
CA GLY A 27 -4.56 -16.03 -13.54
C GLY A 27 -3.77 -16.40 -12.29
N SER A 28 -3.73 -15.57 -11.24
CA SER A 28 -2.75 -15.76 -10.15
C SER A 28 -3.32 -16.09 -8.76
N GLY A 29 -4.64 -16.00 -8.56
CA GLY A 29 -5.24 -16.14 -7.22
C GLY A 29 -4.81 -15.07 -6.20
N ARG A 30 -4.05 -14.05 -6.64
CA ARG A 30 -3.60 -12.93 -5.80
C ARG A 30 -4.60 -11.78 -5.90
N PRO A 31 -4.92 -11.10 -4.80
CA PRO A 31 -5.82 -9.95 -4.83
C PRO A 31 -5.23 -8.88 -5.75
N LEU A 32 -6.09 -8.26 -6.56
CA LEU A 32 -5.88 -7.16 -7.52
C LEU A 32 -4.86 -6.10 -7.06
N VAL A 33 -4.83 -5.88 -5.75
CA VAL A 33 -3.90 -5.01 -5.01
C VAL A 33 -2.43 -5.39 -5.23
N GLU A 34 -2.08 -6.67 -5.25
CA GLU A 34 -0.69 -7.13 -5.39
C GLU A 34 -0.12 -6.94 -6.79
N TRP A 35 -0.98 -6.87 -7.81
CA TRP A 35 -0.58 -6.64 -9.21
C TRP A 35 -0.49 -5.14 -9.54
N ILE A 36 -1.54 -4.39 -9.20
CA ILE A 36 -1.63 -2.99 -9.61
C ILE A 36 -0.77 -2.09 -8.73
N ASN A 37 -0.64 -2.38 -7.43
CA ASN A 37 0.08 -1.51 -6.52
C ASN A 37 1.57 -1.27 -6.87
N PRO A 38 2.38 -2.30 -7.22
CA PRO A 38 3.75 -2.07 -7.69
C PRO A 38 3.79 -1.38 -9.06
N GLY A 39 2.80 -1.66 -9.91
CA GLY A 39 2.70 -1.13 -11.27
C GLY A 39 2.10 0.27 -11.38
N ARG A 40 1.42 0.78 -10.34
CA ARG A 40 0.59 2.01 -10.44
C ARG A 40 1.37 3.25 -10.83
N ARG A 41 2.67 3.29 -10.53
CA ARG A 41 3.59 4.37 -10.94
C ARG A 41 3.77 4.45 -12.46
N PHE A 42 3.49 3.36 -13.18
CA PHE A 42 3.56 3.29 -14.63
C PHE A 42 2.25 3.68 -15.32
N LEU A 43 1.13 3.82 -14.58
CA LEU A 43 -0.15 4.23 -15.18
C LEU A 43 -0.11 5.67 -15.73
N PRO A 44 0.48 6.68 -15.05
CA PRO A 44 0.64 8.01 -15.65
C PRO A 44 1.51 8.03 -16.92
N PRO A 45 2.73 7.46 -16.96
CA PRO A 45 3.52 7.46 -18.21
C PRO A 45 2.89 6.61 -19.31
N LEU A 46 2.18 5.53 -18.98
CA LEU A 46 1.37 4.78 -19.95
C LEU A 46 0.27 5.68 -20.55
N THR A 47 -0.44 6.44 -19.71
CA THR A 47 -1.47 7.40 -20.17
C THR A 47 -0.85 8.41 -21.14
N VAL A 48 0.30 8.99 -20.78
CA VAL A 48 1.02 9.95 -21.65
C VAL A 48 1.43 9.30 -22.97
N ALA A 49 2.00 8.09 -22.93
CA ALA A 49 2.41 7.37 -24.13
C ALA A 49 1.22 7.07 -25.06
N LEU A 50 0.07 6.68 -24.50
CA LEU A 50 -1.16 6.46 -25.25
C LEU A 50 -1.68 7.76 -25.88
N LEU A 51 -1.64 8.88 -25.16
CA LEU A 51 -2.04 10.18 -25.70
C LEU A 51 -1.10 10.65 -26.82
N ILE A 52 0.21 10.44 -26.68
CA ILE A 52 1.18 10.71 -27.75
C ILE A 52 0.89 9.84 -28.98
N LEU A 53 0.63 8.55 -28.78
CA LEU A 53 0.29 7.63 -29.88
C LEU A 53 -1.01 8.04 -30.59
N ALA A 54 -2.05 8.40 -29.83
CA ALA A 54 -3.31 8.91 -30.38
C ALA A 54 -3.09 10.20 -31.17
N GLY A 55 -2.33 11.15 -30.63
CA GLY A 55 -1.95 12.37 -31.32
C GLY A 55 -1.17 12.11 -32.61
N GLY A 56 -0.22 11.16 -32.58
CA GLY A 56 0.54 10.73 -33.75
C GLY A 56 -0.33 10.10 -34.84
N LEU A 57 -1.31 9.27 -34.48
CA LEU A 57 -2.29 8.72 -35.42
C LEU A 57 -3.18 9.81 -36.04
N LEU A 58 -3.64 10.76 -35.23
CA LEU A 58 -4.46 11.87 -35.71
C LEU A 58 -3.65 12.79 -36.64
N HIS A 59 -2.38 13.05 -36.31
CA HIS A 59 -1.47 13.81 -37.15
C HIS A 59 -1.18 13.11 -38.48
N LYS A 60 -0.93 11.80 -38.45
CA LYS A 60 -0.78 10.98 -39.66
C LYS A 60 -2.03 11.02 -40.53
N ALA A 61 -3.22 10.98 -39.91
CA ALA A 61 -4.49 11.13 -40.61
C ALA A 61 -4.61 12.52 -41.26
N SER A 62 -4.26 13.58 -40.54
CA SER A 62 -4.26 14.96 -41.05
C SER A 62 -3.39 15.10 -42.30
N LEU A 63 -2.16 14.57 -42.26
CA LEU A 63 -1.27 14.58 -43.43
C LEU A 63 -1.79 13.73 -44.59
N ARG A 64 -2.34 12.54 -44.28
CA ARG A 64 -2.82 11.60 -45.31
C ARG A 64 -4.05 12.10 -46.05
N TYR A 65 -4.95 12.78 -45.33
CA TYR A 65 -6.24 13.23 -45.85
C TYR A 65 -6.29 14.73 -46.15
N GLN A 66 -5.20 15.47 -45.90
CA GLN A 66 -5.10 16.92 -46.09
C GLN A 66 -6.24 17.69 -45.40
N GLN A 67 -6.60 17.23 -44.20
CA GLN A 67 -7.67 17.82 -43.40
C GLN A 67 -7.14 18.20 -42.02
N ASP A 68 -7.73 19.24 -41.44
CA ASP A 68 -7.40 19.62 -40.07
C ASP A 68 -7.89 18.57 -39.07
N HIS A 69 -7.19 18.49 -37.93
CA HIS A 69 -7.45 17.52 -36.87
C HIS A 69 -8.89 17.61 -36.34
N LEU A 70 -9.43 18.82 -36.21
CA LEU A 70 -10.81 19.06 -35.74
C LEU A 70 -11.85 18.64 -36.78
N ASP A 71 -11.58 18.84 -38.06
CA ASP A 71 -12.49 18.44 -39.13
C ASP A 71 -12.55 16.91 -39.25
N LEU A 72 -11.41 16.23 -39.12
CA LEU A 72 -11.36 14.76 -39.08
C LEU A 72 -12.18 14.18 -37.91
N LEU A 73 -12.10 14.78 -36.72
CA LEU A 73 -12.90 14.39 -35.57
C LEU A 73 -14.40 14.72 -35.75
N ARG A 74 -14.70 15.84 -36.41
CA ARG A 74 -16.08 16.26 -36.69
C ARG A 74 -16.75 15.33 -37.70
N VAL A 75 -16.03 14.92 -38.73
CA VAL A 75 -16.48 13.96 -39.76
C VAL A 75 -16.80 12.60 -39.12
N MET A 76 -16.01 12.16 -38.13
CA MET A 76 -16.31 10.96 -37.36
C MET A 76 -17.67 11.06 -36.63
N ILE A 77 -18.03 12.23 -36.10
CA ILE A 77 -19.29 12.45 -35.38
C ILE A 77 -20.49 12.56 -36.35
N SER A 78 -20.27 13.08 -37.56
CA SER A 78 -21.35 13.37 -38.52
C SER A 78 -21.81 12.18 -39.40
N LYS A 79 -21.30 10.97 -39.16
CA LYS A 79 -21.72 9.66 -39.73
C LYS A 79 -21.25 9.27 -41.14
N ASP A 80 -20.43 10.07 -41.81
CA ASP A 80 -19.88 9.68 -43.13
C ASP A 80 -18.44 9.18 -43.00
N GLN A 81 -18.29 7.86 -42.94
CA GLN A 81 -17.02 7.11 -43.03
C GLN A 81 -15.87 7.66 -42.15
N ALA A 82 -15.91 7.32 -40.86
CA ALA A 82 -14.77 7.54 -39.97
C ALA A 82 -13.51 6.86 -40.53
N LYS A 83 -12.45 7.64 -40.77
CA LYS A 83 -11.17 7.11 -41.24
C LYS A 83 -10.56 6.21 -40.16
N PRO A 84 -9.96 5.06 -40.53
CA PRO A 84 -9.51 4.06 -39.56
C PRO A 84 -8.47 4.62 -38.58
N GLU A 85 -7.62 5.55 -39.02
CA GLU A 85 -6.64 6.22 -38.14
C GLU A 85 -7.29 7.14 -37.12
N VAL A 86 -8.38 7.82 -37.49
CA VAL A 86 -9.15 8.69 -36.58
C VAL A 86 -9.88 7.84 -35.55
N LEU A 87 -10.49 6.73 -35.98
CA LEU A 87 -11.16 5.79 -35.09
C LEU A 87 -10.17 5.14 -34.11
N GLY A 88 -8.98 4.77 -34.58
CA GLY A 88 -7.89 4.29 -33.73
C GLY A 88 -7.40 5.34 -32.74
N ALA A 89 -7.20 6.59 -33.17
CA ALA A 89 -6.80 7.70 -32.30
C ALA A 89 -7.82 7.94 -31.18
N VAL A 90 -9.11 7.94 -31.51
CA VAL A 90 -10.19 8.14 -30.54
C VAL A 90 -10.30 6.96 -29.57
N ALA A 91 -10.22 5.72 -30.05
CA ALA A 91 -10.23 4.54 -29.19
C ALA A 91 -9.05 4.55 -28.20
N ILE A 92 -7.84 4.88 -28.65
CA ILE A 92 -6.65 4.99 -27.79
C ILE A 92 -6.81 6.15 -26.78
N THR A 93 -7.38 7.27 -27.20
CA THR A 93 -7.65 8.41 -26.30
C THR A 93 -8.64 8.03 -25.21
N LEU A 94 -9.75 7.36 -25.56
CA LEU A 94 -10.73 6.87 -24.58
C LEU A 94 -10.10 5.87 -23.62
N PHE A 95 -9.24 4.99 -24.11
CA PHE A 95 -8.49 4.06 -23.26
C PHE A 95 -7.56 4.81 -22.30
N ALA A 96 -6.78 5.78 -22.78
CA ALA A 96 -5.93 6.61 -21.93
C ALA A 96 -6.74 7.36 -20.85
N LEU A 97 -7.90 7.91 -21.22
CA LEU A 97 -8.80 8.59 -20.29
C LEU A 97 -9.39 7.63 -19.25
N SER A 98 -9.60 6.35 -19.56
CA SER A 98 -10.05 5.34 -18.61
C SER A 98 -8.97 4.92 -17.60
N VAL A 99 -7.69 5.01 -17.96
CA VAL A 99 -6.56 4.69 -17.08
C VAL A 99 -6.43 5.70 -15.94
N LEU A 100 -6.77 6.97 -16.16
CA LEU A 100 -6.67 8.02 -15.14
C LEU A 100 -7.58 7.80 -13.92
N PRO A 101 -8.90 7.55 -14.06
CA PRO A 101 -9.77 7.18 -12.94
C PRO A 101 -9.27 5.96 -12.18
N VAL A 102 -8.73 4.96 -12.89
CA VAL A 102 -8.16 3.76 -12.27
C VAL A 102 -6.92 4.10 -11.45
N PHE A 103 -6.03 4.95 -11.97
CA PHE A 103 -4.88 5.46 -11.23
C PHE A 103 -5.32 6.24 -9.97
N VAL A 104 -6.29 7.15 -10.10
CA VAL A 104 -6.82 7.93 -8.96
C VAL A 104 -7.45 7.01 -7.92
N TRP A 105 -8.27 6.05 -8.36
CA TRP A 105 -8.87 5.05 -7.48
C TRP A 105 -7.80 4.23 -6.75
N CYS A 106 -6.79 3.74 -7.46
CA CYS A 106 -5.68 2.99 -6.87
C CYS A 106 -4.87 3.84 -5.88
N TRP A 107 -4.74 5.14 -6.14
CA TRP A 107 -4.03 6.05 -5.24
C TRP A 107 -4.83 6.34 -3.96
N LEU A 108 -6.16 6.46 -4.07
CA LEU A 108 -7.06 6.74 -2.95
C LEU A 108 -7.39 5.52 -2.09
N PHE A 109 -7.48 4.32 -2.68
CA PHE A 109 -8.01 3.14 -2.02
C PHE A 109 -7.03 1.97 -1.84
N LEU A 110 -5.82 2.03 -2.43
CA LEU A 110 -4.81 0.99 -2.21
C LEU A 110 -3.61 1.49 -1.38
N PRO A 111 -3.15 0.67 -0.40
CA PRO A 111 -1.96 0.97 0.38
C PRO A 111 -0.75 1.14 -0.53
N ARG A 112 0.29 1.83 -0.07
CA ARG A 112 1.46 2.11 -0.90
C ARG A 112 2.32 0.85 -1.02
N ASP A 113 2.91 0.61 -2.18
CA ASP A 113 3.90 -0.46 -2.33
C ASP A 113 5.11 -0.18 -1.40
N PRO A 114 5.48 -1.14 -0.53
CA PRO A 114 6.67 -1.08 0.32
C PRO A 114 7.97 -0.66 -0.39
N ARG A 115 8.12 -0.98 -1.68
CA ARG A 115 9.31 -0.71 -2.50
C ARG A 115 9.44 0.75 -2.95
N THR A 116 8.47 1.58 -2.62
CA THR A 116 8.47 3.00 -3.03
C THR A 116 8.95 3.93 -1.92
N PHE A 117 9.27 3.41 -0.73
CA PHE A 117 10.01 4.13 0.30
C PHE A 117 11.49 4.20 -0.11
N SER A 118 12.19 5.25 0.32
CA SER A 118 13.59 5.42 -0.07
C SER A 118 14.47 4.36 0.62
N PRO A 119 15.26 3.55 -0.11
CA PRO A 119 16.19 2.60 0.49
C PRO A 119 17.44 3.26 1.09
N ASN A 120 17.69 4.55 0.81
CA ASN A 120 18.80 5.30 1.40
C ASN A 120 18.35 6.74 1.69
N PRO A 121 17.47 6.94 2.68
CA PRO A 121 16.97 8.26 3.02
C PRO A 121 18.07 9.08 3.73
N LYS A 122 18.07 10.40 3.53
CA LYS A 122 18.95 11.32 4.28
C LYS A 122 18.72 11.23 5.79
N ASN A 123 17.48 10.94 6.20
CA ASN A 123 17.09 10.72 7.59
C ASN A 123 16.31 9.40 7.69
N LEU A 124 16.96 8.38 8.26
CA LEU A 124 16.41 7.04 8.38
C LEU A 124 15.18 6.97 9.29
N ILE A 125 15.24 7.67 10.43
CA ILE A 125 14.15 7.72 11.42
C ILE A 125 12.90 8.37 10.82
N GLU A 126 13.09 9.41 10.01
CA GLU A 126 11.99 10.09 9.35
C GLU A 126 11.29 9.21 8.32
N GLU A 127 12.05 8.47 7.50
CA GLU A 127 11.46 7.58 6.50
C GLU A 127 10.78 6.36 7.15
N TYR A 128 11.32 5.82 8.24
CA TYR A 128 10.61 4.83 9.06
C TYR A 128 9.32 5.41 9.62
N THR A 129 9.37 6.57 10.23
CA THR A 129 8.17 7.23 10.78
C THR A 129 7.12 7.47 9.70
N ARG A 130 7.53 7.84 8.49
CA ARG A 130 6.64 7.98 7.33
C ARG A 130 5.99 6.66 6.94
N ALA A 131 6.76 5.56 6.89
CA ALA A 131 6.23 4.24 6.59
C ALA A 131 5.22 3.78 7.66
N LEU A 132 5.58 3.88 8.95
CA LEU A 132 4.71 3.51 10.05
C LEU A 132 3.40 4.33 10.03
N LYS A 133 3.48 5.66 9.91
CA LYS A 133 2.30 6.52 9.79
C LYS A 133 1.44 6.20 8.57
N HIS A 134 2.06 5.85 7.44
CA HIS A 134 1.34 5.48 6.24
C HIS A 134 0.48 4.25 6.49
N TYR A 135 1.06 3.13 6.93
CA TYR A 135 0.31 1.88 7.09
C TYR A 135 -0.65 1.87 8.29
N VAL A 136 -0.39 2.67 9.34
CA VAL A 136 -1.34 2.89 10.45
C VAL A 136 -2.54 3.74 10.02
N ARG A 137 -2.36 4.68 9.09
CA ARG A 137 -3.48 5.53 8.59
C ARG A 137 -4.48 4.74 7.72
N TRP A 138 -4.10 3.61 7.15
CA TRP A 138 -4.99 2.84 6.28
C TRP A 138 -6.06 2.11 7.10
N SER A 139 -7.31 2.48 6.86
CA SER A 139 -8.51 1.95 7.54
C SER A 139 -8.55 0.42 7.49
N GLY A 140 -8.82 -0.22 8.63
CA GLY A 140 -8.97 -1.68 8.75
C GLY A 140 -7.65 -2.45 8.92
N GLY A 141 -6.55 -1.75 9.20
CA GLY A 141 -5.21 -2.33 9.34
C GLY A 141 -4.65 -2.35 10.76
N LEU A 142 -4.01 -1.25 11.15
CA LEU A 142 -3.29 -1.11 12.41
C LEU A 142 -3.64 0.24 13.03
N ASP A 143 -3.87 0.27 14.34
CA ASP A 143 -4.14 1.50 15.10
C ASP A 143 -2.86 2.10 15.69
N TYR A 144 -1.86 1.24 15.89
CA TYR A 144 -0.55 1.60 16.41
C TYR A 144 0.53 0.70 15.80
N ALA A 145 1.70 1.28 15.54
CA ALA A 145 2.90 0.54 15.23
C ALA A 145 4.12 1.24 15.84
N VAL A 146 5.12 0.44 16.23
CA VAL A 146 6.40 0.94 16.73
C VAL A 146 7.54 0.08 16.20
N LEU A 147 8.62 0.75 15.82
CA LEU A 147 9.87 0.13 15.41
C LEU A 147 10.89 0.36 16.52
N CYS A 148 11.46 -0.73 17.02
CA CYS A 148 12.45 -0.70 18.09
C CYS A 148 13.78 -1.27 17.61
N GLU A 149 14.85 -0.69 18.12
CA GLU A 149 16.20 -1.23 18.07
C GLU A 149 16.51 -1.90 19.40
N VAL A 150 17.02 -3.13 19.34
CA VAL A 150 17.41 -3.89 20.53
C VAL A 150 18.90 -4.17 20.45
N SER A 151 19.62 -3.71 21.47
CA SER A 151 21.06 -3.94 21.65
C SER A 151 21.31 -4.45 23.06
N GLY A 152 21.57 -5.75 23.18
CA GLY A 152 21.62 -6.43 24.47
C GLY A 152 20.29 -6.31 25.23
N GLU A 153 20.33 -5.73 26.44
CA GLU A 153 19.15 -5.49 27.29
C GLU A 153 18.49 -4.13 27.05
N ARG A 154 19.01 -3.34 26.11
CA ARG A 154 18.47 -2.01 25.81
C ARG A 154 17.51 -2.09 24.64
N VAL A 155 16.32 -1.49 24.80
CA VAL A 155 15.32 -1.33 23.75
C VAL A 155 15.06 0.15 23.50
N ASP A 156 15.56 0.67 22.38
CA ASP A 156 15.35 2.04 21.94
C ASP A 156 14.21 2.10 20.91
N VAL A 157 13.30 3.06 21.08
CA VAL A 157 12.22 3.29 20.11
C VAL A 157 12.75 4.19 19.00
N LEU A 158 12.84 3.66 17.79
CA LEU A 158 13.34 4.40 16.62
C LEU A 158 12.24 5.25 15.98
N ALA A 159 11.06 4.67 15.81
CA ALA A 159 9.95 5.32 15.12
C ALA A 159 8.60 4.82 15.64
N THR A 160 7.58 5.68 15.60
CA THR A 160 6.22 5.34 16.01
C THR A 160 5.22 5.84 14.97
N GLY A 161 4.26 4.99 14.63
CA GLY A 161 3.08 5.35 13.85
C GLY A 161 1.85 5.22 14.73
N ALA A 162 1.18 6.34 14.97
CA ALA A 162 -0.05 6.35 15.75
C ALA A 162 -0.99 7.43 15.21
N ALA A 163 -2.25 7.08 15.03
CA ALA A 163 -3.30 8.05 14.73
C ALA A 163 -4.16 8.23 15.99
N ALA A 164 -3.83 9.22 16.83
CA ALA A 164 -4.48 9.42 18.13
C ALA A 164 -6.01 9.48 18.05
N ARG A 165 -6.55 10.07 16.99
CA ARG A 165 -7.99 10.12 16.70
C ARG A 165 -8.58 8.72 16.47
N ASP A 166 -7.88 7.86 15.74
CA ASP A 166 -8.35 6.52 15.40
C ASP A 166 -8.21 5.58 16.60
N ILE A 167 -7.12 5.69 17.37
CA ILE A 167 -6.97 5.02 18.67
C ILE A 167 -8.12 5.40 19.61
N LEU A 168 -8.39 6.70 19.77
CA LEU A 168 -9.50 7.16 20.62
C LEU A 168 -10.86 6.64 20.13
N ARG A 169 -11.08 6.63 18.81
CA ARG A 169 -12.29 6.06 18.21
C ARG A 169 -12.40 4.55 18.48
N GLY A 170 -11.30 3.80 18.36
CA GLY A 170 -11.23 2.37 18.65
C GLY A 170 -11.50 2.07 20.12
N LEU A 171 -10.81 2.78 21.02
CA LEU A 171 -10.99 2.65 22.48
C LEU A 171 -12.44 2.92 22.89
N ASN A 172 -13.08 3.98 22.37
CA ASN A 172 -14.47 4.30 22.68
C ASN A 172 -15.48 3.25 22.21
N ARG A 173 -15.10 2.35 21.30
CA ARG A 173 -15.93 1.22 20.85
C ARG A 173 -15.78 -0.01 21.75
N LEU A 174 -14.77 -0.04 22.62
CA LEU A 174 -14.56 -1.17 23.53
C LEU A 174 -15.54 -1.11 24.71
N PRO A 175 -16.11 -2.26 25.13
CA PRO A 175 -16.99 -2.29 26.28
C PRO A 175 -16.29 -1.79 27.55
N GLY A 176 -16.84 -0.77 28.21
CA GLY A 176 -16.32 -0.24 29.47
C GLY A 176 -15.13 0.72 29.34
N VAL A 177 -14.69 1.04 28.12
CA VAL A 177 -13.67 2.07 27.86
C VAL A 177 -14.35 3.25 27.18
N HIS A 178 -14.73 4.26 27.95
CA HIS A 178 -15.32 5.49 27.43
C HIS A 178 -14.52 6.67 27.94
N ALA A 179 -13.80 7.34 27.04
CA ALA A 179 -13.26 8.65 27.35
C ALA A 179 -14.44 9.64 27.45
N ALA A 180 -14.48 10.43 28.52
CA ALA A 180 -15.35 11.60 28.57
C ALA A 180 -15.00 12.52 27.37
N PRO A 181 -16.01 13.23 26.79
CA PRO A 181 -15.84 13.99 25.54
C PRO A 181 -14.99 15.26 25.69
N ASP A 182 -14.39 15.51 26.85
CA ASP A 182 -13.46 16.60 27.05
C ASP A 182 -12.09 16.29 26.42
N ALA A 183 -11.57 17.28 25.68
CA ALA A 183 -10.34 17.13 24.89
C ALA A 183 -9.09 16.75 25.72
N GLY A 184 -9.11 16.99 27.03
CA GLY A 184 -8.04 16.63 27.96
C GLY A 184 -8.00 15.14 28.31
N THR A 185 -9.14 14.55 28.64
CA THR A 185 -9.23 13.15 29.08
C THR A 185 -8.97 12.16 27.95
N GLY A 186 -9.47 12.44 26.74
CA GLY A 186 -9.23 11.58 25.56
C GLY A 186 -7.76 11.53 25.14
N ARG A 187 -7.02 12.63 25.25
CA ARG A 187 -5.59 12.67 24.92
C ARG A 187 -4.76 11.89 25.94
N ALA A 188 -5.03 12.07 27.23
CA ALA A 188 -4.36 11.33 28.30
C ALA A 188 -4.56 9.83 28.15
N LEU A 189 -5.79 9.38 27.84
CA LEU A 189 -6.11 7.97 27.61
C LEU A 189 -5.31 7.38 26.43
N VAL A 190 -5.22 8.09 25.32
CA VAL A 190 -4.43 7.64 24.16
C VAL A 190 -2.94 7.56 24.51
N GLU A 191 -2.41 8.55 25.21
CA GLU A 191 -0.99 8.57 25.63
C GLU A 191 -0.67 7.44 26.61
N GLU A 192 -1.57 7.16 27.56
CA GLU A 192 -1.46 6.02 28.47
C GLU A 192 -1.48 4.69 27.71
N GLN A 193 -2.43 4.51 26.79
CA GLN A 193 -2.54 3.29 25.99
C GLN A 193 -1.30 3.06 25.13
N GLN A 194 -0.74 4.12 24.52
CA GLN A 194 0.50 4.04 23.76
C GLN A 194 1.69 3.64 24.65
N LYS A 195 1.75 4.14 25.89
CA LYS A 195 2.79 3.72 26.85
C LYS A 195 2.67 2.24 27.20
N LEU A 196 1.45 1.74 27.42
CA LEU A 196 1.20 0.32 27.68
C LEU A 196 1.64 -0.57 26.50
N TRP A 197 1.31 -0.17 25.27
CA TRP A 197 1.76 -0.90 24.07
C TRP A 197 3.27 -0.84 23.86
N ALA A 198 3.89 0.30 24.09
CA ALA A 198 5.35 0.43 24.02
C ALA A 198 6.04 -0.43 25.09
N ALA A 199 5.50 -0.47 26.32
CA ALA A 199 6.01 -1.33 27.38
C ALA A 199 5.90 -2.82 27.01
N LEU A 200 4.73 -3.24 26.51
CA LEU A 200 4.53 -4.60 26.03
C LEU A 200 5.50 -4.96 24.89
N ALA A 201 5.69 -4.07 23.91
CA ALA A 201 6.65 -4.28 22.83
C ALA A 201 8.07 -4.48 23.37
N ARG A 202 8.51 -3.63 24.32
CA ARG A 202 9.83 -3.75 24.97
C ARG A 202 9.99 -5.09 25.68
N GLU A 203 9.02 -5.48 26.51
CA GLU A 203 9.09 -6.76 27.22
C GLU A 203 9.12 -7.95 26.26
N LEU A 204 8.30 -7.91 25.22
CA LEU A 204 8.25 -8.97 24.21
C LEU A 204 9.58 -9.11 23.46
N PHE A 205 10.20 -7.98 23.10
CA PHE A 205 11.46 -7.98 22.37
C PHE A 205 12.66 -8.40 23.23
N LEU A 206 12.67 -8.03 24.52
CA LEU A 206 13.68 -8.54 25.47
C LEU A 206 13.57 -10.06 25.65
N LYS A 207 12.36 -10.60 25.69
CA LYS A 207 12.10 -12.05 25.81
C LYS A 207 12.16 -12.79 24.47
N TRP A 208 12.34 -12.08 23.35
CA TRP A 208 12.33 -12.69 22.03
C TRP A 208 13.37 -13.79 21.83
N PRO A 209 14.61 -13.71 22.34
CA PRO A 209 15.59 -14.78 22.20
C PRO A 209 15.15 -16.09 22.88
N GLU A 210 14.49 -16.00 24.04
CA GLU A 210 13.93 -17.15 24.75
C GLU A 210 12.75 -17.74 23.96
N PHE A 211 11.81 -16.88 23.56
CA PHE A 211 10.64 -17.26 22.79
C PHE A 211 11.01 -17.89 21.43
N SER A 212 11.98 -17.31 20.72
CA SER A 212 12.48 -17.79 19.43
C SER A 212 13.08 -19.19 19.54
N ARG A 213 13.83 -19.49 20.62
CA ARG A 213 14.37 -20.85 20.88
C ARG A 213 13.25 -21.88 20.99
N THR A 214 12.16 -21.56 21.68
CA THR A 214 10.99 -22.44 21.81
C THR A 214 10.32 -22.71 20.46
N LEU A 215 10.37 -21.75 19.53
CA LEU A 215 9.79 -21.91 18.19
C LEU A 215 10.68 -22.64 17.18
N VAL A 216 11.98 -22.85 17.47
CA VAL A 216 12.91 -23.52 16.55
C VAL A 216 12.37 -24.84 15.97
N PRO A 217 11.77 -25.75 16.76
CA PRO A 217 11.32 -27.05 16.23
C PRO A 217 10.18 -26.96 15.21
N VAL A 218 9.37 -25.90 15.29
CA VAL A 218 8.17 -25.70 14.43
C VAL A 218 8.38 -24.63 13.37
N ARG A 219 9.59 -24.05 13.30
CA ARG A 219 9.91 -22.93 12.42
C ARG A 219 9.92 -23.38 10.96
N GLN A 220 9.12 -22.71 10.15
CA GLN A 220 9.12 -22.87 8.69
C GLN A 220 9.73 -21.62 8.05
N GLY A 221 11.06 -21.62 7.88
CA GLY A 221 11.80 -20.54 7.21
C GLY A 221 12.55 -19.56 8.12
N GLY A 222 13.12 -18.51 7.53
CA GLY A 222 14.06 -17.59 8.18
C GLY A 222 13.44 -16.46 9.01
N THR A 223 12.14 -16.20 8.90
CA THR A 223 11.47 -15.10 9.60
C THR A 223 10.48 -15.63 10.61
N VAL A 224 10.50 -15.07 11.82
CA VAL A 224 9.51 -15.37 12.86
C VAL A 224 8.63 -14.14 13.03
N ALA A 225 7.35 -14.29 12.71
CA ALA A 225 6.31 -13.32 12.99
C ALA A 225 5.28 -13.98 13.91
N VAL A 226 4.82 -13.24 14.92
CA VAL A 226 3.85 -13.71 15.90
C VAL A 226 2.64 -12.82 15.84
N CYS A 227 1.46 -13.45 15.83
CA CYS A 227 0.18 -12.79 15.95
C CYS A 227 -0.52 -13.34 17.18
N PHE A 228 -0.88 -12.46 18.11
CA PHE A 228 -1.76 -12.78 19.23
C PHE A 228 -3.13 -12.20 18.94
N ASP A 229 -4.11 -13.07 18.73
CA ASP A 229 -5.50 -12.68 18.63
C ASP A 229 -6.05 -12.39 20.04
N LEU A 230 -6.57 -11.19 20.25
CA LEU A 230 -7.13 -10.75 21.51
C LEU A 230 -8.63 -10.54 21.33
N ARG A 231 -9.43 -10.73 22.38
CA ARG A 231 -10.90 -10.65 22.31
C ARG A 231 -11.46 -9.40 21.58
N TYR A 232 -10.72 -8.29 21.55
CA TYR A 232 -11.14 -7.06 20.87
C TYR A 232 -10.08 -6.48 19.92
N GLY A 233 -9.12 -7.28 19.46
CA GLY A 233 -8.07 -6.81 18.57
C GLY A 233 -7.02 -7.86 18.26
N ALA A 234 -5.86 -7.44 17.80
CA ALA A 234 -4.71 -8.31 17.62
C ALA A 234 -3.40 -7.56 17.86
N VAL A 235 -2.38 -8.30 18.27
CA VAL A 235 -1.01 -7.82 18.43
C VAL A 235 -0.11 -8.59 17.49
N PHE A 236 0.70 -7.86 16.73
CA PHE A 236 1.66 -8.39 15.79
C PHE A 236 3.07 -8.02 16.23
N ALA A 237 3.99 -8.98 16.14
CA ALA A 237 5.40 -8.76 16.45
C ALA A 237 6.28 -9.55 15.49
N GLU A 238 7.34 -8.91 14.98
CA GLU A 238 8.26 -9.53 14.04
C GLU A 238 9.67 -8.98 14.22
N MET A 239 10.65 -9.88 14.25
CA MET A 239 12.04 -9.50 14.08
C MET A 239 12.30 -9.25 12.59
N VAL A 240 12.46 -7.98 12.24
CA VAL A 240 12.57 -7.54 10.85
C VAL A 240 13.96 -7.76 10.31
N GLU A 241 14.97 -7.56 11.16
CA GLU A 241 16.38 -7.79 10.90
C GLU A 241 17.02 -8.40 12.15
N ALA A 242 17.65 -9.55 11.99
CA ALA A 242 18.57 -10.06 13.01
C ALA A 242 19.90 -9.34 12.80
N GLY A 243 20.44 -8.73 13.85
CA GLY A 243 21.82 -8.24 13.81
C GLY A 243 22.74 -9.39 13.47
N ALA A 244 23.36 -9.35 12.28
CA ALA A 244 24.61 -10.06 12.10
C ALA A 244 25.68 -9.37 12.94
N ASP A 245 26.76 -10.08 13.28
CA ASP A 245 28.04 -9.53 13.78
C ASP A 245 28.65 -8.57 12.73
N LEU A 246 27.91 -7.53 12.35
CA LEU A 246 28.31 -6.54 11.38
C LEU A 246 29.34 -5.64 12.06
N ALA A 247 30.60 -5.95 11.79
CA ALA A 247 31.77 -5.11 12.02
C ALA A 247 32.27 -4.98 13.48
N GLY A 248 32.36 -6.08 14.23
CA GLY A 248 33.22 -6.14 15.43
C GLY A 248 32.80 -5.24 16.60
N GLY A 249 31.54 -4.79 16.64
CA GLY A 249 30.96 -4.16 17.82
C GLY A 249 30.60 -5.20 18.90
N PRO A 250 30.60 -4.84 20.19
CA PRO A 250 30.46 -5.79 21.30
C PRO A 250 29.05 -6.38 21.48
N THR A 251 28.03 -5.90 20.75
CA THR A 251 26.64 -6.39 20.88
C THR A 251 25.89 -6.36 19.54
N PRO A 252 25.20 -7.46 19.16
CA PRO A 252 24.40 -7.50 17.94
C PRO A 252 23.17 -6.60 18.07
N ILE A 253 22.91 -5.79 17.04
CA ILE A 253 21.77 -4.88 16.98
C ILE A 253 20.66 -5.51 16.14
N ALA A 254 19.49 -5.73 16.74
CA ALA A 254 18.33 -6.29 16.04
C ALA A 254 17.19 -5.27 15.92
N LEU A 255 16.49 -5.29 14.78
CA LEU A 255 15.33 -4.44 14.54
C LEU A 255 14.04 -5.24 14.70
N PHE A 256 13.14 -4.72 15.53
CA PHE A 256 11.87 -5.34 15.84
C PHE A 256 10.69 -4.42 15.54
N LEU A 257 9.68 -4.96 14.89
CA LEU A 257 8.45 -4.27 14.56
C LEU A 257 7.30 -4.82 15.40
N PHE A 258 6.53 -3.91 16.00
CA PHE A 258 5.33 -4.22 16.77
C PHE A 258 4.15 -3.44 16.20
N GLY A 259 2.98 -4.08 16.15
CA GLY A 259 1.74 -3.48 15.65
C GLY A 259 0.53 -3.93 16.46
N VAL A 260 -0.46 -3.05 16.59
CA VAL A 260 -1.71 -3.33 17.31
C VAL A 260 -2.89 -2.93 16.45
N THR A 261 -3.97 -3.70 16.53
CA THR A 261 -5.30 -3.31 16.04
C THR A 261 -6.35 -3.45 17.14
N LEU A 262 -7.32 -2.54 17.16
CA LEU A 262 -8.38 -2.37 18.15
C LEU A 262 -9.78 -2.45 17.50
N ASN A 263 -10.15 -3.51 16.77
CA ASN A 263 -11.57 -3.76 16.43
C ASN A 263 -11.84 -5.13 15.76
N GLN A 264 -12.25 -6.18 16.48
CA GLN A 264 -12.61 -7.46 15.83
C GLN A 264 -13.91 -7.42 14.98
N HIS A 265 -14.83 -6.48 15.22
CA HIS A 265 -16.12 -6.45 14.51
C HIS A 265 -16.05 -5.79 13.13
N GLU A 266 -15.04 -4.94 12.89
CA GLU A 266 -14.79 -4.30 11.57
C GLU A 266 -13.44 -4.70 10.95
N VAL A 267 -12.50 -5.26 11.71
CA VAL A 267 -11.17 -5.66 11.21
C VAL A 267 -11.13 -7.16 10.94
N ASN A 268 -10.95 -7.49 9.67
CA ASN A 268 -10.48 -8.81 9.28
C ASN A 268 -9.02 -8.94 9.71
N ASN A 269 -8.71 -9.82 10.68
CA ASN A 269 -7.34 -10.11 11.13
C ASN A 269 -6.38 -10.43 9.96
N GLN A 270 -6.90 -10.94 8.84
CA GLN A 270 -6.12 -11.13 7.61
C GLN A 270 -5.71 -9.80 6.96
N THR A 271 -6.57 -8.77 6.98
CA THR A 271 -6.26 -7.43 6.47
C THR A 271 -5.21 -6.75 7.33
N ALA A 272 -5.36 -6.82 8.66
CA ALA A 272 -4.37 -6.31 9.62
C ALA A 272 -3.01 -7.01 9.43
N GLY A 273 -3.01 -8.34 9.32
CA GLY A 273 -1.80 -9.12 9.03
C GLY A 273 -1.13 -8.76 7.70
N ARG A 274 -1.92 -8.51 6.64
CA ARG A 274 -1.40 -8.03 5.35
C ARG A 274 -0.75 -6.64 5.48
N HIS A 275 -1.39 -5.71 6.18
CA HIS A 275 -0.84 -4.37 6.40
C HIS A 275 0.44 -4.42 7.23
N PHE A 276 0.47 -5.25 8.27
CA PHE A 276 1.68 -5.49 9.06
C PHE A 276 2.81 -6.08 8.21
N SER A 277 2.52 -7.09 7.36
CA SER A 277 3.51 -7.67 6.45
C SER A 277 4.06 -6.65 5.45
N MET A 278 3.20 -5.79 4.87
CA MET A 278 3.65 -4.70 3.99
C MET A 278 4.52 -3.68 4.74
N LEU A 279 4.18 -3.34 5.98
CA LEU A 279 5.01 -2.47 6.82
C LEU A 279 6.37 -3.11 7.11
N ALA A 280 6.42 -4.40 7.46
CA ALA A 280 7.67 -5.12 7.66
C ALA A 280 8.53 -5.14 6.39
N GLN A 281 7.93 -5.36 5.22
CA GLN A 281 8.63 -5.26 3.93
C GLN A 281 9.17 -3.85 3.67
N ALA A 282 8.42 -2.81 4.04
CA ALA A 282 8.84 -1.42 3.84
C ALA A 282 10.06 -1.09 4.70
N VAL A 283 10.05 -1.51 5.97
CA VAL A 283 11.19 -1.35 6.90
C VAL A 283 12.44 -2.06 6.34
N ARG A 284 12.30 -3.31 5.89
CA ARG A 284 13.41 -4.04 5.24
C ARG A 284 13.94 -3.32 4.00
N HIS A 285 13.05 -2.79 3.18
CA HIS A 285 13.44 -2.07 1.97
C HIS A 285 14.22 -0.78 2.30
N ILE A 286 13.70 0.04 3.22
CA ILE A 286 14.36 1.26 3.72
C ILE A 286 15.76 0.93 4.26
N ARG A 287 15.90 -0.19 4.97
CA ARG A 287 17.18 -0.63 5.54
C ARG A 287 18.15 -1.19 4.50
N SER A 288 17.65 -1.84 3.45
CA SER A 288 18.47 -2.53 2.45
C SER A 288 19.44 -1.64 1.67
N GLY A 289 19.20 -0.33 1.60
CA GLY A 289 20.17 0.61 1.00
C GLY A 289 21.16 1.19 1.99
N VAL A 290 21.03 0.94 3.30
CA VAL A 290 22.04 1.29 4.32
C VAL A 290 23.13 0.21 4.38
N VAL A 291 22.77 -1.07 4.28
CA VAL A 291 23.72 -2.21 4.34
C VAL A 291 24.62 -2.32 3.09
N LYS A 292 24.25 -1.64 1.99
CA LYS A 292 24.98 -1.66 0.72
C LYS A 292 25.99 -0.53 0.54
N ASN A 293 26.07 0.41 1.48
CA ASN A 293 27.10 1.46 1.52
C ASN A 293 28.08 1.17 2.66
#